data_AF-A0A2V8DRN6-F1
#
_entry.id   AF-A0A2V8DRN6-F1
#
_cell.length_a   1.000
_cell.length_b   1.000
_cell.length_c   1.000
_cell.angle_alpha   90.00
_cell.angle_beta   90.00
_cell.angle_gamma   90.00
#
_symmetry.space_group_name_H-M   'P 1'
#
loop_
_entity.id
_entity.type
_entity.pdbx_description
1 polymer ?
#
loop_
_entity_poly.entity_id
_entity_poly.type
_entity_poly.pdbx_seq_one_letter_code
_entity_poly.pdbx_strand_id
1 'polypeptide(L)' 'MATTNATESLLSRTRHVKRNVKRWRGGQMMLRWVAAGVLEAVKGFRRLKGYADMPTLVAALRARDRQLGLVVAQDERQIA' A
#
# COMPACT_ATOMS: atom_id res chain seq x y z
N MET A 1 8.46 15.20 -13.47
CA MET A 1 8.68 15.04 -12.02
C MET A 1 8.17 13.67 -11.62
N ALA A 2 9.07 12.78 -11.20
CA ALA A 2 8.74 11.39 -10.93
C ALA A 2 7.76 11.31 -9.75
N THR A 3 6.56 10.81 -9.99
CA THR A 3 5.64 10.33 -8.95
C THR A 3 6.38 9.25 -8.18
N THR A 4 6.98 9.58 -7.04
CA THR A 4 7.38 8.55 -6.07
C THR A 4 6.12 7.76 -5.75
N ASN A 5 6.06 6.49 -6.15
CA ASN A 5 4.87 5.69 -5.90
C ASN A 5 4.66 5.59 -4.37
N ALA A 6 3.42 5.37 -3.93
CA ALA A 6 3.04 5.53 -2.52
C ALA A 6 3.89 4.66 -1.57
N THR A 7 3.98 3.35 -1.79
CA THR A 7 5.22 2.77 -2.31
C THR A 7 6.57 3.17 -1.68
N GLU A 8 7.41 3.69 -2.56
CA GLU A 8 8.72 4.26 -2.29
C GLU A 8 8.66 5.40 -1.26
N SER A 9 7.59 6.20 -1.25
CA SER A 9 7.41 7.29 -0.28
C SER A 9 7.24 6.76 1.14
N LEU A 10 6.46 5.69 1.31
CA LEU A 10 6.27 4.96 2.56
C LEU A 10 7.60 4.38 3.04
N LEU A 11 8.32 3.68 2.16
CA LEU A 11 9.59 3.04 2.51
C LEU A 11 10.67 4.07 2.87
N SER A 12 10.72 5.19 2.14
CA SER A 12 11.63 6.31 2.43
C SER A 12 11.36 6.89 3.82
N ARG A 13 10.11 7.26 4.13
CA ARG A 13 9.73 7.77 5.46
C ARG A 13 10.00 6.76 6.58
N THR A 14 9.66 5.49 6.36
CA THR A 14 9.94 4.41 7.32
C THR A 14 11.44 4.28 7.60
N ARG A 15 12.29 4.42 6.57
CA ARG A 15 13.76 4.44 6.72
C ARG A 15 14.23 5.63 7.54
N HIS A 16 13.64 6.82 7.34
CA HIS A 16 13.96 8.00 8.14
C HIS A 16 13.63 7.81 9.63
N VAL A 17 12.48 7.20 9.96
CA VAL A 17 12.08 6.95 11.36
C VAL A 17 13.08 6.03 12.06
N LYS A 18 13.51 4.95 11.40
CA LYS A 18 14.44 3.98 12.00
C LYS A 18 15.93 4.34 11.85
N ARG A 19 16.29 5.48 11.25
CA ARG A 19 17.69 5.82 10.90
C ARG A 19 18.65 5.89 12.09
N ASN A 20 18.10 6.20 13.27
CA ASN A 20 18.87 6.36 14.51
C ASN A 20 18.96 5.07 15.34
N VAL A 21 18.28 3.98 14.92
CA VAL A 21 18.35 2.71 15.62
C VAL A 21 19.68 2.03 15.27
N LYS A 22 20.65 2.12 16.18
CA LYS A 22 21.99 1.53 16.00
C LYS A 22 22.13 0.13 16.58
N ARG A 23 21.30 -0.23 17.56
CA ARG A 23 21.34 -1.53 18.25
C ARG A 23 20.02 -2.24 18.10
N TRP A 24 20.01 -3.34 17.36
CA TRP A 24 18.83 -4.18 17.12
C TRP A 24 18.85 -5.38 18.05
N ARG A 25 17.72 -5.66 18.71
CA ARG A 25 17.57 -6.80 19.62
C ARG A 25 16.49 -7.74 19.08
N GLY A 26 16.90 -8.65 18.20
CA GLY A 26 16.04 -9.68 17.62
C GLY A 26 14.94 -9.17 16.67
N GLY A 27 14.17 -10.12 16.12
CA GLY A 27 13.14 -9.84 15.11
C GLY A 27 11.96 -9.01 15.63
N GLN A 28 11.56 -9.21 16.89
CA GLN A 28 10.46 -8.46 17.50
C GLN A 28 10.72 -6.95 17.56
N MET A 29 11.95 -6.54 17.87
CA MET A 29 12.33 -5.13 17.85
C MET A 29 12.26 -4.56 16.42
N MET A 30 12.70 -5.33 15.42
CA MET A 30 12.60 -4.94 14.01
C MET A 30 11.15 -4.70 13.59
N LEU A 31 10.25 -5.64 13.92
CA LEU A 31 8.83 -5.53 13.61
C LEU A 31 8.21 -4.27 14.22
N ARG A 32 8.50 -3.97 15.50
CA ARG A 32 7.99 -2.76 16.16
C ARG A 32 8.48 -1.47 15.51
N TRP A 33 9.76 -1.38 15.16
CA TRP A 33 10.30 -0.18 14.49
C TRP A 33 9.77 -0.02 13.06
N VAL A 34 9.56 -1.12 12.33
CA VAL A 34 8.93 -1.07 11.01
C VAL A 34 7.47 -0.61 11.14
N ALA A 35 6.70 -1.20 12.06
CA ALA A 35 5.33 -0.79 12.33
C ALA A 35 5.25 0.70 12.73
N ALA A 36 6.11 1.16 13.65
CA ALA A 36 6.18 2.56 14.04
C ALA A 36 6.53 3.49 12.87
N GLY A 37 7.48 3.08 12.01
CA GLY A 37 7.84 3.86 10.83
C GLY A 37 6.72 3.93 9.78
N VAL A 38 5.96 2.84 9.61
CA VAL A 38 4.78 2.81 8.73
C VAL A 38 3.67 3.70 9.29
N LEU A 39 3.35 3.59 10.58
CA LEU A 39 2.34 4.42 11.25
C LEU A 39 2.66 5.92 11.13
N GLU A 40 3.93 6.30 11.31
CA GLU A 40 4.36 7.68 11.16
C GLU A 40 4.29 8.17 9.71
N ALA A 41 4.69 7.32 8.76
CA ALA A 41 4.62 7.64 7.34
C ALA A 41 3.18 7.84 6.85
N VAL A 42 2.23 7.03 7.33
CA VAL A 42 0.82 7.08 6.94
C VAL A 42 0.14 8.41 7.30
N LYS A 43 0.57 9.08 8.38
CA LYS A 43 0.06 10.41 8.75
C LYS A 43 0.24 11.46 7.65
N GLY A 44 1.23 11.28 6.77
CA GLY A 44 1.50 12.17 5.64
C GLY A 44 0.74 11.83 4.36
N PHE A 45 0.01 10.71 4.30
CA PHE A 45 -0.74 10.33 3.12
C PHE A 45 -2.11 10.98 3.07
N ARG A 46 -2.52 11.36 1.86
CA ARG A 46 -3.89 11.80 1.58
C ARG A 46 -4.74 10.58 1.27
N ARG A 47 -6.02 10.64 1.64
CA ARG A 47 -7.01 9.65 1.18
C ARG A 47 -7.09 9.66 -0.34
N LEU A 48 -7.19 8.49 -0.94
CA LEU A 48 -7.42 8.36 -2.37
C LEU A 48 -8.80 8.95 -2.70
N LYS A 49 -8.84 9.93 -3.60
CA LYS A 49 -10.12 10.48 -4.07
C LYS A 49 -10.89 9.41 -4.85
N GLY A 50 -12.21 9.35 -4.63
CA GLY A 50 -13.06 8.35 -5.28
C GLY A 50 -12.89 6.92 -4.75
N TYR A 51 -12.18 6.70 -3.63
CA TYR A 51 -12.00 5.35 -3.07
C TYR A 51 -13.34 4.64 -2.76
N ALA A 52 -14.37 5.41 -2.41
CA ALA A 52 -15.71 4.90 -2.13
C ALA A 52 -16.43 4.39 -3.39
N ASP A 53 -16.13 4.97 -4.54
CA ASP A 53 -16.73 4.62 -5.84
C ASP A 53 -15.92 3.53 -6.58
N MET A 54 -14.71 3.21 -6.09
CA MET A 54 -13.86 2.18 -6.68
C MET A 54 -14.54 0.81 -6.82
N PRO A 55 -15.33 0.31 -5.84
CA PRO A 55 -16.05 -0.94 -6.01
C PRO A 55 -17.04 -0.90 -7.18
N THR A 56 -17.76 0.22 -7.33
CA THR A 56 -18.70 0.46 -8.45
C THR A 56 -17.97 0.47 -9.78
N LEU A 57 -16.83 1.17 -9.86
CA LEU A 57 -15.98 1.19 -11.05
C LEU A 57 -15.49 -0.21 -11.41
N VAL A 58 -14.98 -0.97 -10.44
CA VAL A 58 -14.49 -2.34 -10.65
C VAL A 58 -15.62 -3.26 -11.13
N ALA A 59 -16.83 -3.14 -10.57
CA ALA A 59 -17.98 -3.92 -11.01
C ALA A 59 -18.38 -3.60 -12.46
N ALA A 60 -18.39 -2.32 -12.83
CA ALA A 60 -18.69 -1.87 -14.19
C ALA A 60 -17.65 -2.36 -15.20
N LEU A 61 -16.35 -2.27 -14.86
CA LEU A 61 -15.27 -2.78 -15.69
C LEU A 61 -15.37 -4.30 -15.88
N ARG A 62 -15.61 -5.06 -14.82
CA ARG A 62 -15.81 -6.52 -14.91
C ARG A 62 -17.02 -6.89 -15.77
N ALA A 63 -18.12 -6.14 -15.67
CA ALA A 63 -19.28 -6.35 -16.51
C ALA A 63 -18.96 -6.08 -17.99
N ARG A 64 -18.19 -5.03 -18.27
CA ARG A 64 -17.71 -4.70 -19.61
C ARG A 64 -16.76 -5.76 -20.16
N ASP A 65 -15.82 -6.24 -19.36
CA ASP A 65 -14.86 -7.27 -19.76
C ASP A 65 -15.58 -8.58 -20.14
N ARG A 66 -16.60 -8.97 -19.36
CA ARG A 66 -17.46 -10.11 -19.70
C ARG A 66 -18.18 -9.95 -21.03
N GLN A 67 -18.69 -8.75 -21.34
CA GLN A 67 -19.33 -8.48 -22.64
C GLN A 67 -18.35 -8.58 -23.81
N LEU A 68 -17.07 -8.28 -23.57
CA LEU A 68 -16.00 -8.34 -24.57
C LEU A 68 -15.32 -9.71 -24.65
N GLY A 69 -15.74 -10.69 -23.84
CA GLY A 69 -15.10 -12.01 -23.76
C GLY A 69 -13.68 -11.97 -23.16
N LEU A 70 -13.31 -10.86 -22.50
CA LEU A 70 -12.02 -10.72 -21.82
C LEU A 70 -12.11 -11.44 -20.47
N VAL A 71 -11.49 -12.61 -20.38
CA VAL A 71 -11.37 -13.36 -19.12
C VAL A 71 -10.28 -12.69 -18.29
N VAL A 72 -10.67 -11.90 -17.28
CA VAL A 72 -9.73 -11.42 -16.28
C VAL A 72 -9.39 -12.61 -15.37
N ALA A 73 -8.20 -13.18 -15.56
CA ALA A 73 -7.63 -14.11 -14.60
C ALA A 73 -7.66 -13.45 -13.22
N GLN A 74 -8.35 -14.09 -12.27
CA GLN A 74 -8.39 -13.64 -10.89
C GLN A 74 -6.99 -13.84 -10.31
N ASP A 75 -6.21 -12.77 -10.17
CA ASP A 75 -5.02 -12.83 -9.31
C ASP A 75 -5.49 -12.82 -7.86
N GLU A 76 -5.49 -14.02 -7.29
CA GLU A 76 -5.50 -14.27 -5.86
C GLU A 76 -4.52 -13.33 -5.15
N ARG A 77 -5.05 -12.56 -4.19
CA ARG A 77 -4.30 -12.20 -2.97
C ARG A 77 -5.26 -11.75 -1.88
N GLN A 78 -5.75 -12.78 -1.20
CA GLN A 78 -5.90 -12.85 0.24
C GLN A 78 -4.94 -11.88 0.96
N ILE A 79 -5.46 -10.91 1.71
CA ILE A 79 -4.78 -10.35 2.87
C ILE A 79 -5.83 -10.26 3.97
N ALA A 80 -5.74 -11.24 4.88
CA ALA A 80 -6.33 -11.17 6.21
C ALA A 80 -5.57 -10.16 7.07
#